data_AF-A0AAJ1UDU5-F1
#
_entry.id   AF-A0AAJ1UDU5-F1
#
_cell.length_a   1.000
_cell.length_b   1.000
_cell.length_c   1.000
_cell.angle_alpha   90.00
_cell.angle_beta   90.00
_cell.angle_gamma   90.00
#
_symmetry.space_group_name_H-M   'P 1'
#
loop_
_entity.id
_entity.type
_entity.pdbx_description
1 polymer ?
#
loop_
_entity_poly.entity_id
_entity_poly.type
_entity_poly.pdbx_seq_one_letter_code
_entity_poly.pdbx_strand_id
1 'polypeptide(L)'
;RAQIEGREPKGQFYLMETDNHMVVPVDKKVRVVLTAADVIHSWMIPDFGVKQDAIPGFLRDAWFRAEKPGIYRGQCAELCGKDHAFMPIVVEVLAQADYDKWVEDQKKKMAANADDPNKEWTEAELVARGEKVFAANCVACHQANGKGIPGSFPALDGDKVVLGPKAAQINTVLKGKPGTAMAAFGPQLNDVEIAAVISYTRHAWSNAGKGQDPTVMPKDVAAAR
;
A
#
# COMPACT_ATOMS: atom_id res chain seq x y z
N ARG A 1 -9.55 10.94 -9.42
CA ARG A 1 -9.60 12.44 -9.47
C ARG A 1 -10.41 13.01 -10.63
N ALA A 2 -10.81 12.24 -11.65
CA ALA A 2 -11.55 12.77 -12.80
C ALA A 2 -12.82 13.57 -12.41
N GLN A 3 -13.60 13.10 -11.43
CA GLN A 3 -14.74 13.85 -10.88
C GLN A 3 -14.35 15.19 -10.24
N ILE A 4 -13.25 15.25 -9.50
CA ILE A 4 -12.74 16.48 -8.85
C ILE A 4 -12.28 17.50 -9.91
N GLU A 5 -11.69 17.02 -11.00
CA GLU A 5 -11.19 17.83 -12.10
C GLU A 5 -12.27 18.17 -13.15
N GLY A 6 -13.53 17.76 -12.91
CA GLY A 6 -14.64 18.03 -13.83
C GLY A 6 -14.55 17.26 -15.16
N ARG A 7 -13.76 16.18 -15.22
CA ARG A 7 -13.56 15.35 -16.42
C ARG A 7 -14.58 14.22 -16.58
N GLU A 8 -15.54 14.12 -15.66
CA GLU A 8 -16.62 13.13 -15.68
C GLU A 8 -17.99 13.78 -15.41
N PRO A 9 -19.08 13.26 -16.00
CA PRO A 9 -20.43 13.73 -15.71
C PRO A 9 -20.79 13.60 -14.22
N LYS A 10 -21.52 14.59 -13.70
CA LYS A 10 -21.96 14.60 -12.30
C LYS A 10 -23.21 13.74 -12.14
N GLY A 11 -23.05 12.55 -11.58
CA GLY A 11 -24.14 11.65 -11.23
C GLY A 11 -24.73 11.92 -9.84
N GLN A 12 -25.70 11.08 -9.44
CA GLN A 12 -26.36 11.15 -8.12
C GLN A 12 -25.37 11.11 -6.94
N PHE A 13 -24.27 10.36 -7.08
CA PHE A 13 -23.25 10.16 -6.04
C PHE A 13 -21.93 10.89 -6.36
N TYR A 14 -21.99 11.99 -7.12
CA TYR A 14 -20.81 12.80 -7.43
C TYR A 14 -20.01 13.15 -6.16
N LEU A 15 -18.71 12.82 -6.14
CA LEU A 15 -17.78 13.02 -5.00
C LEU A 15 -18.12 12.23 -3.71
N MET A 16 -19.06 11.28 -3.79
CA MET A 16 -19.50 10.48 -2.66
C MET A 16 -19.13 8.99 -2.81
N GLU A 17 -18.25 8.66 -3.76
CA GLU A 17 -17.81 7.29 -4.06
C GLU A 17 -16.35 7.05 -3.67
N THR A 18 -16.02 5.79 -3.40
CA THR A 18 -14.67 5.33 -3.04
C THR A 18 -14.24 4.18 -3.95
N ASP A 19 -12.94 4.00 -4.15
CA ASP A 19 -12.41 2.88 -4.94
C ASP A 19 -12.74 1.51 -4.30
N ASN A 20 -12.80 1.45 -2.97
CA ASN A 20 -13.14 0.25 -2.21
C ASN A 20 -14.10 0.61 -1.08
N HIS A 21 -15.22 -0.11 -1.01
CA HIS A 21 -16.17 0.02 0.10
C HIS A 21 -15.67 -0.68 1.36
N MET A 22 -16.05 -0.17 2.53
CA MET A 22 -16.01 -0.94 3.77
C MET A 22 -17.19 -1.91 3.78
N VAL A 23 -16.92 -3.22 3.63
CA VAL A 23 -17.97 -4.24 3.56
C VAL A 23 -18.23 -4.85 4.93
N VAL A 24 -19.49 -4.92 5.36
CA VAL A 24 -19.92 -5.46 6.66
C VAL A 24 -21.19 -6.30 6.54
N PRO A 25 -21.44 -7.26 7.45
CA PRO A 25 -22.68 -8.00 7.48
C PRO A 25 -23.80 -7.21 8.18
N VAL A 26 -25.03 -7.38 7.69
CA VAL A 26 -26.25 -6.89 8.34
C VAL A 26 -26.42 -7.53 9.72
N ASP A 27 -27.08 -6.81 10.63
CA ASP A 27 -27.46 -7.27 11.97
C ASP A 27 -26.31 -7.65 12.91
N LYS A 28 -25.08 -7.25 12.56
CA LYS A 28 -23.92 -7.39 13.45
C LYS A 28 -23.51 -6.06 14.04
N LYS A 29 -23.06 -6.10 15.29
CA LYS A 29 -22.40 -4.97 15.93
C LYS A 29 -20.99 -4.86 15.38
N VAL A 30 -20.74 -3.83 14.59
CA VAL A 30 -19.43 -3.52 14.03
C VAL A 30 -18.76 -2.49 14.92
N ARG A 31 -17.56 -2.80 15.45
CA ARG A 31 -16.71 -1.86 16.16
C ARG A 31 -15.69 -1.29 15.18
N VAL A 32 -15.63 0.03 15.07
CA VAL A 32 -14.65 0.74 14.27
C VAL A 32 -13.62 1.34 15.22
N VAL A 33 -12.35 1.01 15.03
CA VAL A 33 -11.23 1.58 15.78
C VAL A 33 -10.45 2.49 14.84
N LEU A 34 -10.29 3.75 15.24
CA LEU A 34 -9.84 4.85 14.40
C LEU A 34 -8.65 5.57 15.03
N THR A 35 -7.72 5.98 14.18
CA THR A 35 -6.65 6.96 14.43
C THR A 35 -6.39 7.70 13.11
N ALA A 36 -5.66 8.79 13.14
CA ALA A 36 -5.15 9.44 11.95
C ALA A 36 -3.62 9.39 11.87
N ALA A 37 -3.08 9.48 10.65
CA ALA A 37 -1.64 9.47 10.40
C ALA A 37 -1.06 10.89 10.25
N ASP A 38 -1.91 11.91 10.12
CA ASP A 38 -1.54 13.28 9.80
C ASP A 38 -2.23 14.32 10.71
N VAL A 39 -3.40 14.81 10.33
CA VAL A 39 -4.23 15.78 11.06
C VAL A 39 -5.47 15.08 11.63
N ILE A 40 -6.34 15.82 12.31
CA ILE A 40 -7.59 15.26 12.80
C ILE A 40 -8.55 15.08 11.62
N HIS A 41 -9.19 13.91 11.58
CA HIS A 41 -10.33 13.61 10.70
C HIS A 41 -11.52 13.19 11.53
N SER A 42 -12.69 12.99 10.91
CA SER A 42 -13.85 12.43 11.60
C SER A 42 -14.61 11.50 10.70
N TRP A 43 -14.68 10.22 11.07
CA TRP A 43 -15.42 9.20 10.34
C TRP A 43 -16.90 9.32 10.66
N MET A 44 -17.73 9.68 9.67
CA MET A 44 -19.17 9.87 9.85
C MET A 44 -19.98 9.13 8.80
N ILE A 45 -20.97 8.36 9.25
CA ILE A 45 -22.03 7.78 8.42
C ILE A 45 -23.38 8.26 9.00
N PRO A 46 -24.05 9.25 8.37
CA PRO A 46 -25.28 9.83 8.90
C PRO A 46 -26.38 8.79 9.17
N ASP A 47 -26.58 7.86 8.26
CA ASP A 47 -27.63 6.82 8.36
C ASP A 47 -27.42 5.86 9.52
N PHE A 48 -26.18 5.74 10.03
CA PHE A 48 -25.87 4.94 11.22
C PHE A 48 -25.90 5.76 12.51
N GLY A 49 -26.06 7.09 12.41
CA GLY A 49 -25.96 8.00 13.56
C GLY A 49 -24.57 8.01 14.20
N VAL A 50 -23.52 7.62 13.46
CA VAL A 50 -22.16 7.54 13.98
C VAL A 50 -21.31 8.68 13.42
N LYS A 51 -20.64 9.39 14.33
CA LYS A 51 -19.52 10.29 14.06
C LYS A 51 -18.45 10.03 15.11
N GLN A 52 -17.22 9.74 14.70
CA GLN A 52 -16.10 9.58 15.62
C GLN A 52 -14.81 10.16 15.03
N ASP A 53 -14.19 11.05 15.79
CA ASP A 53 -12.93 11.68 15.40
C ASP A 53 -11.79 10.66 15.41
N ALA A 54 -10.95 10.74 14.39
CA ALA A 54 -9.69 10.04 14.25
C ALA A 54 -8.57 11.04 14.56
N ILE A 55 -7.90 10.85 15.70
CA ILE A 55 -6.94 11.82 16.25
C ILE A 55 -5.54 11.19 16.20
N PRO A 56 -4.53 11.86 15.61
CA PRO A 56 -3.16 11.35 15.61
C PRO A 56 -2.68 11.06 17.03
N GLY A 57 -2.14 9.86 17.26
CA GLY A 57 -1.62 9.43 18.56
C GLY A 57 -2.65 8.87 19.54
N PHE A 58 -3.94 8.83 19.18
CA PHE A 58 -4.99 8.23 20.02
C PHE A 58 -5.79 7.19 19.23
N LEU A 59 -6.00 6.03 19.84
CA LEU A 59 -7.00 5.07 19.38
C LEU A 59 -8.36 5.47 19.95
N ARG A 60 -9.30 5.76 19.06
CA ARG A 60 -10.70 6.02 19.40
C ARG A 60 -11.56 4.93 18.81
N ASP A 61 -12.67 4.60 19.45
CA ASP A 61 -13.60 3.63 18.92
C ASP A 61 -15.03 4.14 18.87
N ALA A 62 -15.77 3.61 17.90
CA ALA A 62 -17.20 3.76 17.77
C ALA A 62 -17.80 2.41 17.37
N TRP A 63 -19.12 2.31 17.40
CA TRP A 63 -19.80 1.12 16.91
C TRP A 63 -21.11 1.48 16.23
N PHE A 64 -21.52 0.64 15.29
CA PHE A 64 -22.84 0.69 14.68
C PHE A 64 -23.38 -0.73 14.49
N ARG A 65 -24.68 -0.82 14.21
CA ARG A 65 -25.34 -2.03 13.72
C ARG A 65 -26.27 -1.61 12.58
N ALA A 66 -26.00 -2.08 11.37
CA ALA A 66 -26.87 -1.84 10.23
C ALA A 66 -27.96 -2.92 10.20
N GLU A 67 -29.23 -2.50 10.18
CA GLU A 67 -30.39 -3.41 10.23
C GLU A 67 -30.95 -3.75 8.83
N LYS A 68 -30.41 -3.11 7.79
CA LYS A 68 -30.84 -3.32 6.40
C LYS A 68 -29.61 -3.46 5.50
N PRO A 69 -29.60 -4.42 4.55
CA PRO A 69 -28.60 -4.44 3.50
C PRO A 69 -28.71 -3.20 2.60
N GLY A 70 -27.59 -2.73 2.07
CA GLY A 70 -27.54 -1.55 1.22
C GLY A 70 -26.19 -0.86 1.20
N ILE A 71 -26.08 0.20 0.39
CA ILE A 71 -24.90 1.06 0.30
C ILE A 71 -25.18 2.35 1.05
N TYR A 72 -24.38 2.60 2.08
CA TYR A 72 -24.47 3.75 2.96
C TYR A 72 -23.28 4.67 2.71
N ARG A 73 -23.53 5.97 2.60
CA ARG A 73 -22.50 6.95 2.26
C ARG A 73 -22.31 7.95 3.39
N GLY A 74 -21.06 8.34 3.58
CA GLY A 74 -20.61 9.29 4.56
C GLY A 74 -19.47 10.13 4.05
N GLN A 75 -18.95 10.98 4.91
CA GLN A 75 -17.89 11.94 4.59
C GLN A 75 -17.04 12.17 5.84
N CYS A 76 -15.82 12.67 5.63
CA CYS A 76 -15.07 13.29 6.71
C CYS A 76 -15.87 14.47 7.29
N ALA A 77 -16.05 14.49 8.61
CA ALA A 77 -16.80 15.53 9.33
C ALA A 77 -15.93 16.41 10.23
N GLU A 78 -14.64 16.53 9.91
CA GLU A 78 -13.66 17.40 10.56
C GLU A 78 -12.80 18.06 9.49
N LEU A 79 -12.64 19.39 9.53
CA LEU A 79 -11.96 20.13 8.47
C LEU A 79 -10.47 19.76 8.45
N CYS A 80 -10.08 18.90 7.52
CA CYS A 80 -8.75 18.28 7.48
C CYS A 80 -7.81 18.85 6.40
N GLY A 81 -8.24 19.87 5.66
CA GLY A 81 -7.40 20.57 4.67
C GLY A 81 -8.12 20.88 3.37
N LYS A 82 -7.34 21.22 2.34
CA LYS A 82 -7.85 21.67 1.03
C LYS A 82 -8.80 20.67 0.37
N ASP A 83 -8.48 19.37 0.47
CA ASP A 83 -9.23 18.30 -0.18
C ASP A 83 -10.27 17.67 0.79
N HIS A 84 -10.60 18.34 1.90
CA HIS A 84 -11.56 17.85 2.92
C HIS A 84 -12.90 17.40 2.32
N ALA A 85 -13.46 18.19 1.40
CA ALA A 85 -14.73 17.90 0.74
C ALA A 85 -14.70 16.69 -0.21
N PHE A 86 -13.52 16.08 -0.40
CA PHE A 86 -13.30 14.93 -1.27
C PHE A 86 -12.82 13.71 -0.48
N MET A 87 -13.24 13.60 0.79
CA MET A 87 -12.98 12.43 1.64
C MET A 87 -14.29 11.64 1.92
N PRO A 88 -14.85 10.96 0.91
CA PRO A 88 -16.02 10.12 1.06
C PRO A 88 -15.72 8.85 1.83
N ILE A 89 -16.78 8.30 2.43
CA ILE A 89 -16.80 6.99 3.05
C ILE A 89 -17.97 6.23 2.45
N VAL A 90 -17.76 4.99 2.01
CA VAL A 90 -18.84 4.11 1.56
C VAL A 90 -18.80 2.81 2.37
N VAL A 91 -19.94 2.47 2.98
CA VAL A 91 -20.14 1.21 3.70
C VAL A 91 -21.17 0.37 2.94
N GLU A 92 -20.78 -0.84 2.56
CA GLU A 92 -21.64 -1.81 1.90
C GLU A 92 -22.07 -2.87 2.92
N VAL A 93 -23.38 -2.89 3.21
CA VAL A 93 -23.97 -3.82 4.16
C VAL A 93 -24.59 -4.97 3.38
N LEU A 94 -24.06 -6.17 3.60
CA LEU A 94 -24.48 -7.39 2.91
C LEU A 94 -25.30 -8.30 3.82
N ALA A 95 -26.11 -9.18 3.22
CA ALA A 95 -26.64 -10.33 3.95
C ALA A 95 -25.48 -11.22 4.44
N GLN A 96 -25.66 -11.94 5.54
CA GLN A 96 -24.58 -12.73 6.16
C GLN A 96 -23.93 -13.71 5.16
N ALA A 97 -24.73 -14.43 4.36
CA ALA A 97 -24.21 -15.38 3.37
C ALA A 97 -23.35 -14.71 2.28
N ASP A 98 -23.77 -13.52 1.82
CA ASP A 98 -23.02 -12.77 0.81
C ASP A 98 -21.74 -12.16 1.40
N TYR A 99 -21.78 -11.71 2.67
CA TYR A 99 -20.60 -11.28 3.40
C TYR A 99 -19.60 -12.42 3.56
N ASP A 100 -20.04 -13.60 3.95
CA ASP A 100 -19.15 -14.76 4.15
C ASP A 100 -18.47 -15.15 2.83
N LYS A 101 -19.23 -15.18 1.73
CA LYS A 101 -18.68 -15.39 0.37
C LYS A 101 -17.69 -14.30 -0.02
N TRP A 102 -18.01 -13.03 0.24
CA TRP A 102 -17.11 -11.91 0.00
C TRP A 102 -15.81 -12.07 0.78
N VAL A 103 -15.86 -12.45 2.06
CA VAL A 103 -14.67 -12.69 2.89
C VAL A 103 -13.81 -13.81 2.29
N GLU A 104 -14.40 -14.92 1.85
CA GLU A 104 -13.67 -16.00 1.19
C GLU A 104 -12.98 -15.55 -0.10
N ASP A 105 -13.67 -14.78 -0.93
CA ASP A 105 -13.11 -14.27 -2.18
C ASP A 105 -11.99 -13.25 -1.91
N GLN A 106 -12.12 -12.39 -0.89
CA GLN A 106 -11.04 -11.50 -0.47
C GLN A 106 -9.84 -12.29 0.06
N LYS A 107 -10.06 -13.34 0.86
CA LYS A 107 -8.97 -14.22 1.32
C LYS A 107 -8.24 -14.88 0.15
N LYS A 108 -8.97 -15.35 -0.87
CA LYS A 108 -8.36 -15.93 -2.08
C LYS A 108 -7.57 -14.88 -2.86
N LYS A 109 -8.09 -13.66 -3.01
CA LYS A 109 -7.37 -12.54 -3.66
C LYS A 109 -6.11 -12.17 -2.89
N MET A 110 -6.20 -12.08 -1.57
CA MET A 110 -5.05 -11.83 -0.70
C MET A 110 -4.02 -12.95 -0.80
N ALA A 111 -4.45 -14.21 -0.82
CA ALA A 111 -3.56 -15.36 -0.99
C ALA A 111 -2.92 -15.41 -2.39
N ALA A 112 -3.67 -15.09 -3.45
CA ALA A 112 -3.16 -15.02 -4.81
C ALA A 112 -2.17 -13.85 -5.01
N ASN A 113 -2.31 -12.79 -4.21
CA ASN A 113 -1.39 -11.65 -4.18
C ASN A 113 -0.29 -11.79 -3.11
N ALA A 114 -0.36 -12.81 -2.26
CA ALA A 114 0.66 -13.06 -1.26
C ALA A 114 1.86 -13.68 -1.96
N ASP A 115 3.01 -13.03 -1.81
CA ASP A 115 4.26 -13.61 -2.27
C ASP A 115 4.57 -14.85 -1.43
N ASP A 116 4.51 -16.05 -2.03
CA ASP A 116 4.89 -17.29 -1.36
C ASP A 116 6.43 -17.36 -1.24
N PRO A 117 7.01 -17.25 -0.03
CA PRO A 117 8.47 -17.28 0.14
C PRO A 117 9.07 -18.66 -0.15
N ASN A 118 8.26 -19.72 -0.17
CA ASN A 118 8.70 -21.10 -0.41
C ASN A 118 8.50 -21.54 -1.86
N LYS A 119 7.82 -20.74 -2.68
CA LYS A 119 7.74 -20.97 -4.13
C LYS A 119 9.14 -20.89 -4.74
N GLU A 120 9.40 -21.73 -5.75
CA GLU A 120 10.55 -21.54 -6.64
C GLU A 120 10.27 -20.35 -7.57
N TRP A 121 10.89 -19.21 -7.27
CA TRP A 121 10.77 -17.99 -8.06
C TRP A 121 11.76 -18.00 -9.22
N THR A 122 11.28 -17.64 -10.41
CA THR A 122 12.16 -17.37 -11.56
C THR A 122 12.64 -15.91 -11.54
N GLU A 123 13.75 -15.65 -12.23
CA GLU A 123 14.26 -14.28 -12.43
C GLU A 123 13.20 -13.36 -13.02
N ALA A 124 12.50 -13.80 -14.07
CA ALA A 124 11.48 -12.99 -14.73
C ALA A 124 10.33 -12.64 -13.78
N GLU A 125 9.91 -13.56 -12.91
CA GLU A 125 8.87 -13.29 -11.91
C GLU A 125 9.34 -12.31 -10.84
N LEU A 126 10.57 -12.44 -10.37
CA LEU A 126 11.16 -11.52 -9.38
C LEU A 126 11.35 -10.12 -9.96
N VAL A 127 11.81 -10.01 -11.20
CA VAL A 127 11.95 -8.71 -11.88
C VAL A 127 10.58 -8.05 -12.08
N ALA A 128 9.58 -8.78 -12.56
CA ALA A 128 8.23 -8.26 -12.76
C ALA A 128 7.54 -7.86 -11.45
N ARG A 129 7.71 -8.65 -10.37
CA ARG A 129 7.22 -8.29 -9.03
C ARG A 129 7.99 -7.08 -8.48
N GLY A 130 9.31 -7.05 -8.70
CA GLY A 130 10.22 -6.03 -8.22
C GLY A 130 9.95 -4.65 -8.82
N GLU A 131 9.55 -4.58 -10.09
CA GLU A 131 9.13 -3.34 -10.73
C GLU A 131 7.93 -2.71 -9.99
N LYS A 132 6.94 -3.53 -9.61
CA LYS A 132 5.77 -3.07 -8.84
C LYS A 132 6.17 -2.60 -7.44
N VAL A 133 7.06 -3.34 -6.76
CA VAL A 133 7.57 -2.94 -5.44
C VAL A 133 8.36 -1.63 -5.55
N PHE A 134 9.18 -1.47 -6.60
CA PHE A 134 9.95 -0.26 -6.86
C PHE A 134 9.04 0.94 -7.08
N ALA A 135 8.02 0.80 -7.92
CA ALA A 135 7.04 1.85 -8.20
C ALA A 135 6.32 2.32 -6.94
N ALA A 136 5.94 1.39 -6.06
CA ALA A 136 5.21 1.70 -4.84
C ALA A 136 6.10 2.33 -3.74
N ASN A 137 7.36 1.93 -3.62
CA ASN A 137 8.16 2.23 -2.42
C ASN A 137 9.44 3.02 -2.69
N CYS A 138 10.01 2.94 -3.89
CA CYS A 138 11.38 3.40 -4.16
C CYS A 138 11.42 4.59 -5.13
N VAL A 139 10.44 4.70 -6.04
CA VAL A 139 10.40 5.72 -7.09
C VAL A 139 10.42 7.15 -6.55
N ALA A 140 9.80 7.40 -5.39
CA ALA A 140 9.73 8.74 -4.80
C ALA A 140 11.11 9.39 -4.61
N CYS A 141 12.13 8.59 -4.27
CA CYS A 141 13.50 9.07 -4.07
C CYS A 141 14.41 8.74 -5.26
N HIS A 142 14.36 7.50 -5.77
CA HIS A 142 15.29 7.04 -6.80
C HIS A 142 14.85 7.35 -8.24
N GLN A 143 13.64 7.90 -8.41
CA GLN A 143 13.01 8.20 -9.70
C GLN A 143 12.72 6.94 -10.53
N ALA A 144 11.73 7.02 -11.43
CA ALA A 144 11.34 5.89 -12.29
C ALA A 144 12.49 5.41 -13.21
N ASN A 145 13.40 6.32 -13.58
CA ASN A 145 14.57 6.04 -14.40
C ASN A 145 15.81 5.62 -13.59
N GLY A 146 15.70 5.48 -12.26
CA GLY A 146 16.80 5.07 -11.39
C GLY A 146 17.93 6.09 -11.27
N LYS A 147 17.76 7.34 -11.74
CA LYS A 147 18.81 8.36 -11.69
C LYS A 147 18.89 9.11 -10.36
N GLY A 148 17.90 8.93 -9.49
CA GLY A 148 17.81 9.69 -8.24
C GLY A 148 17.73 11.20 -8.47
N ILE A 149 18.12 11.95 -7.45
CA ILE A 149 18.21 13.41 -7.49
C ILE A 149 19.63 13.80 -7.07
N PRO A 150 20.48 14.32 -7.98
CA PRO A 150 21.85 14.69 -7.67
C PRO A 150 21.95 15.56 -6.41
N GLY A 151 22.83 15.16 -5.48
CA GLY A 151 23.03 15.86 -4.20
C GLY A 151 22.08 15.43 -3.06
N SER A 152 20.97 14.74 -3.36
CA SER A 152 19.98 14.32 -2.35
C SER A 152 19.75 12.82 -2.32
N PHE A 153 19.50 12.19 -3.47
CA PHE A 153 19.23 10.76 -3.59
C PHE A 153 20.12 10.15 -4.66
N PRO A 154 20.89 9.10 -4.35
CA PRO A 154 21.82 8.51 -5.30
C PRO A 154 21.08 7.82 -6.46
N ALA A 155 21.74 7.77 -7.62
CA ALA A 155 21.33 6.93 -8.72
C ALA A 155 21.48 5.45 -8.32
N LEU A 156 20.57 4.61 -8.80
CA LEU A 156 20.66 3.15 -8.78
C LEU A 156 21.15 2.62 -10.13
N ASP A 157 20.93 3.36 -11.22
CA ASP A 157 21.44 3.04 -12.55
C ASP A 157 22.96 3.26 -12.63
N GLY A 158 23.70 2.18 -12.88
CA GLY A 158 25.16 2.15 -12.90
C GLY A 158 25.82 2.19 -11.52
N ASP A 159 25.05 2.03 -10.44
CA ASP A 159 25.57 2.15 -9.08
C ASP A 159 26.43 0.95 -8.66
N LYS A 160 27.49 1.21 -7.89
CA LYS A 160 28.45 0.18 -7.46
C LYS A 160 27.88 -0.80 -6.44
N VAL A 161 26.93 -0.37 -5.60
CA VAL A 161 26.25 -1.25 -4.64
C VAL A 161 25.25 -2.13 -5.37
N VAL A 162 24.54 -1.56 -6.36
CA VAL A 162 23.59 -2.32 -7.21
C VAL A 162 24.33 -3.35 -8.06
N LEU A 163 25.46 -3.01 -8.68
CA LEU A 163 26.23 -3.92 -9.54
C LEU A 163 27.19 -4.85 -8.79
N GLY A 164 27.50 -4.55 -7.53
CA GLY A 164 28.43 -5.33 -6.70
C GLY A 164 27.80 -6.59 -6.07
N PRO A 165 28.45 -7.19 -5.06
CA PRO A 165 27.92 -8.35 -4.35
C PRO A 165 26.53 -8.09 -3.74
N LYS A 166 25.58 -9.01 -3.96
CA LYS A 166 24.17 -8.86 -3.53
C LYS A 166 23.99 -8.53 -2.05
N ALA A 167 24.87 -9.03 -1.19
CA ALA A 167 24.81 -8.81 0.26
C ALA A 167 24.85 -7.32 0.66
N ALA A 168 25.59 -6.48 -0.09
CA ALA A 168 25.68 -5.05 0.22
C ALA A 168 24.35 -4.33 -0.03
N GLN A 169 23.71 -4.63 -1.17
CA GLN A 169 22.41 -4.07 -1.50
C GLN A 169 21.30 -4.61 -0.59
N ILE A 170 21.31 -5.92 -0.31
CA ILE A 170 20.37 -6.56 0.64
C ILE A 170 20.43 -5.86 2.00
N ASN A 171 21.62 -5.66 2.56
CA ASN A 171 21.77 -4.97 3.84
C ASN A 171 21.28 -3.52 3.79
N THR A 172 21.54 -2.81 2.69
CA THR A 172 21.10 -1.41 2.51
C THR A 172 19.57 -1.30 2.52
N VAL A 173 18.87 -2.21 1.82
CA VAL A 173 17.39 -2.21 1.80
C VAL A 173 16.81 -2.67 3.14
N LEU A 174 17.37 -3.73 3.74
CA LEU A 174 16.89 -4.27 5.01
C LEU A 174 17.05 -3.26 6.16
N LYS A 175 18.24 -2.66 6.29
CA LYS A 175 18.65 -1.89 7.48
C LYS A 175 18.63 -0.38 7.24
N GLY A 176 18.35 0.06 6.01
CA GLY A 176 18.50 1.45 5.63
C GLY A 176 19.97 1.88 5.63
N LYS A 177 20.22 3.18 5.49
CA LYS A 177 21.56 3.75 5.54
C LYS A 177 21.60 4.92 6.55
N PRO A 178 22.18 4.72 7.75
CA PRO A 178 22.30 5.76 8.76
C PRO A 178 22.95 7.04 8.21
N GLY A 179 22.45 8.19 8.66
CA GLY A 179 22.90 9.50 8.17
C GLY A 179 22.37 9.88 6.78
N THR A 180 21.41 9.14 6.24
CA THR A 180 20.74 9.46 4.97
C THR A 180 19.23 9.30 5.09
N ALA A 181 18.48 9.70 4.06
CA ALA A 181 17.04 9.51 3.97
C ALA A 181 16.61 8.07 3.64
N MET A 182 17.55 7.14 3.41
CA MET A 182 17.22 5.74 3.11
C MET A 182 16.81 5.00 4.38
N ALA A 183 15.50 4.91 4.61
CA ALA A 183 14.91 4.18 5.73
C ALA A 183 15.13 2.65 5.62
N ALA A 184 14.97 1.96 6.76
CA ALA A 184 14.98 0.51 6.81
C ALA A 184 13.64 -0.05 6.29
N PHE A 185 13.70 -0.88 5.25
CA PHE A 185 12.51 -1.53 4.69
C PHE A 185 12.30 -2.96 5.19
N GLY A 186 13.23 -3.52 5.97
CA GLY A 186 13.06 -4.83 6.61
C GLY A 186 11.75 -4.97 7.40
N PRO A 187 11.37 -4.00 8.25
CA PRO A 187 10.08 -4.06 8.96
C PRO A 187 8.84 -3.84 8.09
N GLN A 188 9.02 -3.36 6.86
CA GLN A 188 7.93 -2.90 5.98
C GLN A 188 7.62 -3.88 4.85
N LEU A 189 8.65 -4.59 4.35
CA LEU A 189 8.57 -5.47 3.20
C LEU A 189 8.95 -6.91 3.58
N ASN A 190 8.28 -7.88 2.97
CA ASN A 190 8.61 -9.30 3.15
C ASN A 190 9.87 -9.70 2.34
N ASP A 191 10.36 -10.93 2.53
CA ASP A 191 11.59 -11.42 1.87
C ASP A 191 11.50 -11.44 0.35
N VAL A 192 10.35 -11.81 -0.19
CA VAL A 192 10.14 -11.86 -1.63
C VAL A 192 10.12 -10.45 -2.20
N GLU A 193 9.47 -9.49 -1.54
CA GLU A 193 9.41 -8.10 -2.01
C GLU A 193 10.80 -7.45 -2.06
N ILE A 194 11.63 -7.70 -1.04
CA ILE A 194 13.00 -7.20 -1.01
C ILE A 194 13.86 -7.89 -2.07
N ALA A 195 13.75 -9.21 -2.19
CA ALA A 195 14.47 -9.98 -3.22
C ALA A 195 14.08 -9.53 -4.64
N ALA A 196 12.79 -9.32 -4.86
CA ALA A 196 12.20 -8.88 -6.12
C ALA A 196 12.67 -7.47 -6.49
N VAL A 197 12.55 -6.49 -5.58
CA VAL A 197 12.95 -5.10 -5.89
C VAL A 197 14.45 -4.98 -6.17
N ILE A 198 15.27 -5.74 -5.44
CA ILE A 198 16.72 -5.79 -5.69
C ILE A 198 17.00 -6.41 -7.06
N SER A 199 16.38 -7.56 -7.37
CA SER A 199 16.50 -8.21 -8.68
C SER A 199 16.07 -7.29 -9.82
N TYR A 200 14.97 -6.55 -9.66
CA TYR A 200 14.53 -5.56 -10.64
C TYR A 200 15.60 -4.48 -10.86
N THR A 201 16.10 -3.82 -9.81
CA THR A 201 17.11 -2.75 -9.98
C THR A 201 18.41 -3.23 -10.63
N ARG A 202 18.74 -4.51 -10.50
CA ARG A 202 19.90 -5.16 -11.14
C ARG A 202 19.65 -5.50 -12.61
N HIS A 203 18.40 -5.67 -13.02
CA HIS A 203 17.98 -5.93 -14.41
C HIS A 203 17.42 -4.69 -15.12
N ALA A 204 17.23 -3.58 -14.41
CA ALA A 204 16.71 -2.34 -14.96
C ALA A 204 17.82 -1.46 -15.53
N TRP A 205 17.43 -0.57 -16.45
CA TRP A 205 18.28 0.49 -16.99
C TRP A 205 19.60 -0.03 -17.58
N SER A 206 20.73 0.63 -17.28
CA SER A 206 22.04 0.20 -17.76
C SER A 206 22.63 -0.96 -16.94
N ASN A 207 21.96 -1.42 -15.87
CA ASN A 207 22.47 -2.48 -15.01
C ASN A 207 22.30 -3.88 -15.60
N ALA A 208 21.31 -4.06 -16.49
CA ALA A 208 20.96 -5.35 -17.05
C ALA A 208 22.18 -6.09 -17.64
N GLY A 209 22.45 -7.30 -17.13
CA GLY A 209 23.56 -8.14 -17.58
C GLY A 209 24.96 -7.70 -17.13
N LYS A 210 25.09 -6.74 -16.19
CA LYS A 210 26.40 -6.18 -15.78
C LYS A 210 26.76 -6.39 -14.31
N GLY A 211 25.81 -6.79 -13.46
CA GLY A 211 26.03 -6.97 -12.02
C GLY A 211 26.51 -8.38 -11.67
N GLN A 212 27.31 -8.50 -10.61
CA GLN A 212 27.57 -9.79 -9.96
C GLN A 212 26.27 -10.30 -9.32
N ASP A 213 25.90 -11.57 -9.49
CA ASP A 213 24.67 -12.15 -8.90
C ASP A 213 23.40 -11.32 -9.23
N PRO A 214 23.01 -11.21 -10.51
CA PRO A 214 22.00 -10.24 -10.95
C PRO A 214 20.61 -10.52 -10.36
N THR A 215 20.33 -11.77 -9.97
CA THR A 215 19.08 -12.19 -9.33
C THR A 215 19.29 -12.50 -7.85
N VAL A 216 18.48 -11.87 -7.00
CA VAL A 216 18.43 -12.10 -5.55
C VAL A 216 17.20 -12.93 -5.24
N MET A 217 17.40 -14.05 -4.55
CA MET A 217 16.33 -14.96 -4.18
C MET A 217 15.78 -14.62 -2.79
N PRO A 218 14.51 -14.93 -2.48
CA PRO A 218 13.94 -14.70 -1.14
C PRO A 218 14.78 -15.30 -0.01
N LYS A 219 15.36 -16.49 -0.22
CA LYS A 219 16.27 -17.15 0.74
C LYS A 219 17.54 -16.35 1.05
N ASP A 220 18.03 -15.55 0.10
CA ASP A 220 19.22 -14.72 0.30
C ASP A 220 18.90 -13.56 1.27
N VAL A 221 17.68 -13.03 1.20
CA VAL A 221 17.18 -11.98 2.10
C VAL A 221 16.88 -12.56 3.47
N ALA A 222 16.21 -13.72 3.52
CA ALA A 222 15.91 -14.43 4.76
C ALA A 222 17.18 -14.74 5.56
N ALA A 223 18.27 -15.13 4.89
CA ALA A 223 19.57 -15.37 5.53
C ALA A 223 20.28 -14.11 6.05
N ALA A 224 19.86 -12.91 5.61
CA ALA A 224 20.48 -11.64 5.96
C ALA A 224 19.68 -10.81 6.97
N ARG A 225 18.47 -11.25 7.33
CA ARG A 225 17.65 -10.67 8.42
C ARG A 225 18.20 -11.03 9.78
#